data_AF-A0A522N1I2-F1
#
_entry.id   AF-A0A522N1I2-F1
#
_cell.length_a   1.000
_cell.length_b   1.000
_cell.length_c   1.000
_cell.angle_alpha   90.00
_cell.angle_beta   90.00
_cell.angle_gamma   90.00
#
_symmetry.space_group_name_H-M   'P 1'
#
loop_
_entity.id
_entity.type
_entity.pdbx_description
1 polymer ?
#
loop_
_entity_poly.entity_id
_entity_poly.type
_entity_poly.pdbx_seq_one_letter_code
_entity_poly.pdbx_strand_id
1 'polypeptide(L)' 'MKATVYYAPRDVRPESVPDPTIVDQRDAIVRVTRAAICGSEE' A
#
# COMPACT_ATOMS: atom_id res chain seq x y z
N MET A 1 -0.70 4.32 9.01
CA MET A 1 0.55 4.06 8.26
C MET A 1 0.71 4.97 7.03
N LYS A 2 1.92 5.13 6.49
CA LYS A 2 2.13 5.80 5.18
C LYS A 2 1.97 4.81 4.03
N ALA A 3 1.33 5.23 2.94
CA ALA A 3 1.15 4.43 1.73
C ALA A 3 1.16 5.30 0.47
N THR A 4 1.45 4.67 -0.67
CA THR A 4 1.31 5.28 -2.00
C THR A 4 -0.12 5.00 -2.51
N VAL A 5 -0.87 6.05 -2.84
CA VAL A 5 -2.29 5.96 -3.27
C VAL A 5 -2.43 6.46 -4.70
N TYR A 6 -3.07 5.65 -5.55
CA TYR A 6 -3.39 6.00 -6.93
C TYR A 6 -4.71 6.78 -7.00
N TYR A 7 -4.70 7.91 -7.70
CA TYR A 7 -5.87 8.77 -7.94
C TYR A 7 -6.30 8.77 -9.41
N ALA A 8 -5.34 8.93 -10.32
CA ALA A 8 -5.55 9.01 -11.76
C ALA A 8 -4.23 8.72 -12.49
N PRO A 9 -4.23 8.54 -13.83
CA PRO A 9 -3.00 8.36 -14.57
C PRO A 9 -2.02 9.51 -14.29
N ARG A 10 -0.79 9.15 -13.85
CA ARG A 10 0.25 10.10 -13.42
C ARG A 10 -0.08 10.91 -12.16
N ASP A 11 -1.13 10.55 -11.43
CA ASP A 11 -1.48 11.14 -10.13
C ASP A 11 -1.45 10.05 -9.04
N VAL A 12 -0.29 9.95 -8.41
CA VAL A 12 0.01 9.00 -7.34
C VAL A 12 0.64 9.77 -6.19
N ARG A 13 0.08 9.63 -4.99
CA ARG A 13 0.45 10.50 -3.86
C ARG A 13 0.81 9.68 -2.62
N PRO A 14 1.81 10.12 -1.84
CA PRO A 14 2.04 9.57 -0.51
C PRO A 14 0.99 10.11 0.46
N GLU A 15 0.32 9.22 1.17
CA GLU A 15 -0.70 9.57 2.15
C GLU A 15 -0.53 8.85 3.47
N SER A 16 -1.14 9.41 4.52
CA SER A 16 -1.33 8.72 5.79
C SER A 16 -2.70 8.06 5.80
N VAL A 17 -2.71 6.73 5.77
CA VAL A 17 -3.93 5.90 5.80
C VAL A 17 -4.04 5.17 7.14
N PRO A 18 -5.22 4.66 7.53
CA PRO A 18 -5.37 3.83 8.72
C PRO A 18 -4.42 2.63 8.71
N ASP A 19 -4.03 2.17 9.90
CA ASP A 19 -3.26 0.93 10.01
C ASP A 19 -4.15 -0.28 9.64
N PRO A 20 -3.57 -1.35 9.05
CA PRO A 20 -4.33 -2.50 8.62
C PRO A 20 -4.88 -3.28 9.81
N THR A 21 -6.00 -3.95 9.61
CA THR A 21 -6.60 -4.85 10.60
C THR A 21 -6.72 -6.26 10.02
N ILE A 22 -6.66 -7.27 10.89
CA ILE A 22 -6.93 -8.67 10.53
C ILE A 22 -8.43 -8.82 10.26
N VAL A 23 -8.81 -9.44 9.14
CA VAL A 23 -10.22 -9.64 8.75
C VAL A 23 -10.59 -11.12 8.80
N ASP A 24 -9.71 -12.00 8.32
CA ASP A 24 -9.86 -13.46 8.39
C ASP A 24 -8.82 -14.07 9.34
N GLN A 25 -9.09 -15.28 9.84
CA GLN A 25 -8.18 -16.00 10.75
C GLN A 25 -6.82 -16.31 10.12
N ARG A 26 -6.71 -16.29 8.79
CA ARG A 26 -5.48 -16.63 8.06
C ARG A 26 -4.65 -15.42 7.66
N ASP A 27 -5.08 -14.20 7.99
CA ASP A 27 -4.35 -12.99 7.63
C ASP A 27 -3.14 -12.77 8.54
N ALA A 28 -2.16 -12.03 8.04
CA ALA A 28 -1.03 -11.54 8.82
C ALA A 28 -0.72 -10.09 8.44
N ILE A 29 -0.40 -9.26 9.44
CA ILE A 29 0.11 -7.92 9.23
C ILE A 29 1.63 -7.98 9.21
N VAL A 30 2.24 -7.55 8.10
CA VAL A 30 3.68 -7.54 7.92
C VAL A 30 4.23 -6.11 7.91
N ARG A 31 5.40 -5.93 8.53
CA ARG A 31 6.17 -4.68 8.39
C ARG A 31 6.94 -4.70 7.08
N VAL A 32 6.57 -3.83 6.15
CA VAL A 32 7.29 -3.67 4.88
C VAL A 32 8.66 -3.04 5.16
N THR A 33 9.74 -3.77 4.84
CA THR A 33 11.12 -3.26 4.96
C THR A 33 11.63 -2.67 3.66
N ARG A 34 11.16 -3.20 2.52
CA ARG A 34 11.47 -2.77 1.15
C ARG A 34 10.25 -3.02 0.26
N ALA A 35 10.03 -2.11 -0.68
CA ALA A 35 9.07 -2.25 -1.77
C ALA A 35 9.73 -1.74 -3.05
N ALA A 36 9.29 -2.24 -4.20
CA ALA A 36 9.80 -1.86 -5.52
C ALA A 36 8.64 -1.50 -6.43
N ILE A 37 8.94 -0.76 -7.50
CA ILE A 37 7.99 -0.39 -8.55
C ILE A 37 8.14 -1.39 -9.71
N CYS A 38 7.01 -1.89 -10.23
CA CYS A 38 6.95 -2.80 -11.37
C CYS A 38 6.45 -2.07 -12.62
N GLY A 39 6.91 -2.45 -13.80
CA GLY A 39 6.46 -1.85 -15.07
C GLY A 39 4.97 -2.07 -15.40
N SER A 40 4.29 -2.97 -14.69
CA SER A 40 2.84 -3.19 -14.80
C SER A 40 2.01 -2.23 -13.95
N GLU A 41 2.65 -1.37 -13.15
CA GLU A 41 1.99 -0.31 -12.38
C GLU A 41 1.76 0.90 -13.31
N GLU A 42 0.79 0.79 -14.21
CA GLU A 42 0.35 1.85 -15.14
C GLU A 42 -0.72 2.78 -14.55
#